data_AF-A0A4R6PL90-F1
#
_entry.id   AF-A0A4R6PL90-F1
#
_cell.length_a   1.000
_cell.length_b   1.000
_cell.length_c   1.000
_cell.angle_alpha   90.00
_cell.angle_beta   90.00
_cell.angle_gamma   90.00
#
_symmetry.space_group_name_H-M   'P 1'
#
loop_
_entity.id
_entity.type
_entity.pdbx_description
1 polymer ?
#
loop_
_entity_poly.entity_id
_entity_poly.type
_entity_poly.pdbx_seq_one_letter_code
_entity_poly.pdbx_strand_id
1 'polypeptide(L)'
;MIGDRAVVGGAVHDRRMPITNRQMAGHPFLREMYGDPYYPDVVLDRCKAVLLRLCETIESERPSDLAALYVLTRGATAEFNDLEAEFEAAGSEIETVAREVIADDFCAIASAYGFPNADSEELLAGRDW
;
A
#
# COMPACT_ATOMS: atom_id res chain seq x y z
N MET A 1 -14.51 49.28 12.12
CA MET A 1 -15.01 48.58 10.92
C MET A 1 -13.85 47.74 10.41
N ILE A 2 -13.64 46.54 10.93
CA ILE A 2 -14.26 45.27 10.48
C ILE A 2 -14.25 45.17 8.96
N GLY A 3 -13.38 44.31 8.47
CA GLY A 3 -13.20 43.93 7.07
C GLY A 3 -12.38 42.67 6.99
N ASP A 4 -12.80 41.68 7.79
CA ASP A 4 -12.36 40.30 7.75
C ASP A 4 -12.65 39.72 6.37
N ARG A 5 -11.62 39.19 5.70
CA ARG A 5 -11.77 38.31 4.54
C ARG A 5 -10.69 37.23 4.64
N ALA A 6 -11.05 36.19 5.38
CA ALA A 6 -10.49 34.86 5.27
C ALA A 6 -10.37 34.46 3.80
N VAL A 7 -9.15 34.16 3.36
CA VAL A 7 -8.93 33.35 2.16
C VAL A 7 -9.06 31.91 2.62
N VAL A 8 -10.09 31.27 2.07
CA VAL A 8 -10.50 29.89 2.25
C VAL A 8 -9.31 28.96 2.05
N GLY A 9 -8.95 28.23 3.11
CA GLY A 9 -8.10 27.06 3.00
C GLY A 9 -8.80 26.04 2.10
N GLY A 10 -8.19 25.72 0.97
CA GLY A 10 -8.64 24.64 0.10
C GLY A 10 -8.54 23.34 0.87
N ALA A 11 -9.68 22.80 1.29
CA ALA A 11 -9.77 21.43 1.75
C ALA A 11 -9.41 20.52 0.58
N VAL A 12 -8.18 19.98 0.60
CA VAL A 12 -7.81 18.81 -0.20
C VAL A 12 -8.69 17.68 0.33
N HIS A 13 -9.86 17.51 -0.28
CA HIS A 13 -10.65 16.31 -0.09
C HIS A 13 -9.82 15.20 -0.74
N ASP A 14 -9.20 14.36 0.09
CA ASP A 14 -8.69 13.04 -0.27
C ASP A 14 -9.85 12.27 -0.90
N ARG A 15 -10.04 12.45 -2.21
CA ARG A 15 -11.13 11.82 -2.94
C ARG A 15 -10.65 10.42 -3.28
N ARG A 16 -10.67 9.53 -2.28
CA ARG A 16 -10.40 8.10 -2.50
C ARG A 16 -11.34 7.61 -3.59
N MET A 17 -10.77 7.27 -4.73
CA MET A 17 -11.51 6.74 -5.86
C MET A 17 -11.56 5.24 -5.69
N PRO A 18 -12.74 4.61 -5.78
CA PRO A 18 -12.80 3.15 -5.75
C PRO A 18 -11.94 2.60 -6.91
N ILE A 19 -11.07 1.64 -6.58
CA ILE A 19 -10.22 0.91 -7.53
C ILE A 19 -11.09 0.40 -8.68
N THR A 20 -10.74 0.78 -9.91
CA THR A 20 -11.48 0.42 -11.12
C THR A 20 -10.98 -0.87 -11.76
N ASN A 21 -9.73 -1.24 -11.50
CA ASN A 21 -9.17 -2.53 -11.90
C ASN A 21 -9.91 -3.67 -11.16
N ARG A 22 -10.74 -4.42 -11.88
CA ARG A 22 -11.57 -5.49 -11.30
C ARG A 22 -10.76 -6.62 -10.66
N GLN A 23 -9.54 -6.88 -11.15
CA GLN A 23 -8.67 -7.88 -10.55
C GLN A 23 -8.25 -7.41 -9.16
N MET A 24 -7.77 -6.17 -9.03
CA MET A 24 -7.34 -5.61 -7.74
C MET A 24 -8.52 -5.33 -6.80
N ALA A 25 -9.66 -4.89 -7.32
CA ALA A 25 -10.87 -4.67 -6.52
C ALA A 25 -11.41 -5.96 -5.87
N GLY A 26 -11.12 -7.12 -6.47
CA GLY A 26 -11.49 -8.45 -5.95
C GLY A 26 -10.33 -9.24 -5.37
N HIS A 27 -9.11 -8.69 -5.34
CA HIS A 27 -7.92 -9.42 -4.91
C HIS A 27 -7.93 -9.62 -3.39
N PRO A 28 -7.72 -10.86 -2.89
CA PRO A 28 -7.74 -11.13 -1.47
C PRO A 28 -6.38 -10.80 -0.84
N PHE A 29 -6.06 -9.49 -0.74
CA PHE A 29 -4.83 -9.01 -0.11
C PHE A 29 -4.59 -9.63 1.27
N LEU A 30 -3.33 -10.02 1.52
CA LEU A 30 -2.85 -10.58 2.78
C LEU A 30 -3.60 -11.83 3.24
N ARG A 31 -4.22 -12.59 2.32
CA ARG A 31 -5.13 -13.70 2.63
C ARG A 31 -4.56 -14.70 3.63
N GLU A 32 -3.30 -15.08 3.45
CA GLU A 32 -2.64 -16.05 4.31
C GLU A 32 -2.44 -15.50 5.72
N MET A 33 -2.02 -14.23 5.84
CA MET A 33 -1.87 -13.56 7.13
C MET A 33 -3.21 -13.42 7.89
N TYR A 34 -4.30 -13.06 7.21
CA TYR A 34 -5.63 -13.05 7.85
C TYR A 34 -6.11 -14.44 8.32
N GLY A 35 -5.51 -15.51 7.80
CA GLY A 35 -5.80 -16.89 8.21
C GLY A 35 -5.06 -17.34 9.46
N ASP A 36 -4.08 -16.56 9.92
CA ASP A 36 -3.20 -16.93 11.02
C ASP A 36 -3.37 -15.95 12.20
N PRO A 37 -3.80 -16.44 13.40
CA PRO A 37 -4.02 -15.59 14.57
C PRO A 37 -2.74 -14.96 15.13
N TYR A 38 -1.55 -15.34 14.64
CA TYR A 38 -0.31 -14.65 14.95
C TYR A 38 -0.34 -13.19 14.49
N TYR A 39 -0.97 -12.90 13.35
CA TYR A 39 -1.05 -11.55 12.83
C TYR A 39 -2.33 -10.84 13.31
N PRO A 40 -2.22 -9.67 13.95
CA PRO A 40 -3.38 -8.93 14.44
C PRO A 40 -4.18 -8.29 13.30
N ASP A 41 -5.46 -8.68 13.16
CA ASP A 41 -6.39 -8.14 12.14
C ASP A 41 -6.38 -6.60 12.05
N VAL A 42 -6.29 -5.91 13.18
CA VAL A 42 -6.28 -4.44 13.23
C VAL A 42 -5.06 -3.83 12.53
N VAL A 43 -3.91 -4.50 12.56
CA VAL A 43 -2.70 -4.06 11.84
C VAL A 43 -2.78 -4.52 10.38
N LEU A 44 -3.29 -5.72 10.11
CA LEU A 44 -3.53 -6.22 8.75
C LEU A 44 -4.50 -5.33 7.96
N ASP A 45 -5.51 -4.75 8.61
CA ASP A 45 -6.43 -3.79 7.99
C ASP A 45 -5.66 -2.54 7.51
N ARG A 46 -4.63 -2.11 8.24
CA ARG A 46 -3.78 -0.97 7.86
C ARG A 46 -2.86 -1.33 6.71
N CYS A 47 -2.20 -2.49 6.75
CA CYS A 47 -1.40 -3.02 5.64
C CYS A 47 -2.24 -3.11 4.36
N LYS A 48 -3.45 -3.66 4.46
CA LYS A 48 -4.39 -3.73 3.33
C LYS A 48 -4.78 -2.35 2.83
N ALA A 49 -4.99 -1.38 3.72
CA ALA A 49 -5.29 -0.02 3.33
C ALA A 49 -4.10 0.65 2.58
N VAL A 50 -2.85 0.32 2.90
CA VAL A 50 -1.66 0.75 2.13
C VAL A 50 -1.71 0.17 0.71
N LEU A 51 -1.95 -1.13 0.57
CA LEU A 51 -2.02 -1.81 -0.73
C LEU A 51 -3.16 -1.28 -1.62
N LEU A 52 -4.33 -1.02 -1.01
CA LEU A 52 -5.45 -0.40 -1.72
C LEU A 52 -5.12 1.03 -2.17
N ARG A 53 -4.49 1.85 -1.31
CA ARG A 53 -4.03 3.19 -1.70
C ARG A 53 -3.00 3.15 -2.81
N LEU A 54 -2.08 2.19 -2.79
CA LEU A 54 -1.11 2.01 -3.88
C LEU A 54 -1.82 1.76 -5.21
N CYS A 55 -2.86 0.91 -5.24
CA CYS A 55 -3.69 0.69 -6.42
C CYS A 55 -4.38 1.98 -6.90
N GLU A 56 -5.00 2.73 -5.98
CA GLU A 56 -5.67 4.01 -6.29
C GLU A 56 -4.68 5.04 -6.87
N THR A 57 -3.48 5.14 -6.29
CA THR A 57 -2.41 6.02 -6.76
C THR A 57 -1.93 5.61 -8.15
N ILE A 58 -1.69 4.32 -8.41
CA ILE A 58 -1.30 3.83 -9.74
C ILE A 58 -2.37 4.15 -10.79
N GLU A 59 -3.66 3.99 -10.47
CA GLU A 59 -4.76 4.31 -11.40
C GLU A 59 -4.87 5.80 -11.72
N SER A 60 -4.62 6.64 -10.71
CA SER A 60 -4.64 8.10 -10.83
C SER A 60 -3.42 8.63 -11.60
N GLU A 61 -2.22 8.20 -11.22
CA GLU A 61 -0.96 8.71 -11.75
C GLU A 61 -0.53 8.04 -13.05
N ARG A 62 -0.92 6.78 -13.27
CA ARG A 62 -0.63 5.99 -14.48
C ARG A 62 0.87 6.00 -14.84
N PRO A 63 1.73 5.40 -14.00
CA PRO A 63 3.17 5.35 -14.27
C PRO A 63 3.43 4.77 -15.68
N SER A 64 4.35 5.40 -16.43
CA SER A 64 4.66 5.01 -17.81
C SER A 64 5.72 3.91 -17.91
N ASP A 65 6.47 3.67 -16.84
CA ASP A 65 7.59 2.74 -16.79
C ASP A 65 7.82 2.21 -15.36
N LEU A 66 8.75 1.25 -15.23
CA LEU A 66 9.12 0.64 -13.96
C LEU A 66 9.73 1.64 -12.98
N ALA A 67 10.49 2.63 -13.45
CA ALA A 67 11.11 3.60 -12.56
C ALA A 67 10.04 4.46 -11.85
N ALA A 68 9.01 4.89 -12.59
CA ALA A 68 7.85 5.58 -12.04
C ALA A 68 7.05 4.68 -11.09
N LEU A 69 6.82 3.40 -11.44
CA LEU A 69 6.16 2.45 -10.55
C LEU A 69 6.93 2.29 -9.23
N TYR A 70 8.25 2.12 -9.28
CA TYR A 70 9.07 1.92 -8.09
C TYR A 70 9.10 3.13 -7.15
N VAL A 71 8.88 4.35 -7.66
CA VAL A 71 8.69 5.52 -6.79
C VAL A 71 7.44 5.36 -5.93
N LEU A 72 6.33 4.88 -6.52
CA LEU A 72 5.07 4.68 -5.81
C LEU A 72 5.18 3.52 -4.80
N THR A 73 5.80 2.42 -5.20
CA THR A 73 5.94 1.24 -4.32
C THR A 73 6.86 1.51 -3.15
N ARG A 74 7.94 2.30 -3.32
CA ARG A 74 8.76 2.77 -2.19
C ARG A 74 7.97 3.55 -1.14
N GLY A 75 6.98 4.34 -1.57
CA GLY A 75 6.07 5.03 -0.64
C GLY A 75 5.28 4.02 0.20
N ALA A 76 4.69 3.01 -0.45
CA ALA A 76 3.98 1.94 0.25
C ALA A 76 4.91 1.13 1.17
N THR A 77 6.12 0.79 0.72
CA THR A 77 7.12 0.08 1.54
C THR A 77 7.48 0.86 2.81
N ALA A 78 7.67 2.19 2.69
CA ALA A 78 7.94 3.03 3.86
C ALA A 78 6.77 3.00 4.87
N GLU A 79 5.52 2.99 4.40
CA GLU A 79 4.36 2.84 5.28
C GLU A 79 4.32 1.46 5.95
N PHE A 80 4.78 0.39 5.30
CA PHE A 80 4.94 -0.92 5.95
C PHE A 80 6.04 -0.90 7.03
N ASN A 81 7.16 -0.19 6.80
CA ASN A 81 8.19 -0.03 7.84
C ASN A 81 7.64 0.63 9.10
N ASP A 82 6.77 1.64 8.95
CA ASP A 82 6.11 2.29 10.09
C ASP A 82 5.16 1.35 10.85
N LEU A 83 4.57 0.37 10.14
CA LEU A 83 3.64 -0.60 10.73
C LEU A 83 4.34 -1.73 11.50
N GLU A 84 5.66 -1.94 11.32
CA GLU A 84 6.42 -2.97 12.07
C GLU A 84 6.28 -2.78 13.58
N ALA A 85 6.41 -1.54 14.06
CA ALA A 85 6.25 -1.23 15.48
C ALA A 85 4.85 -1.55 16.02
N GLU A 86 3.81 -1.54 15.17
CA GLU A 86 2.46 -1.93 15.56
C GLU A 86 2.30 -3.45 15.66
N PHE A 87 2.96 -4.20 14.78
CA PHE A 87 3.08 -5.65 14.92
C PHE A 87 3.81 -6.01 16.21
N GLU A 88 4.97 -5.40 16.48
CA GLU A 88 5.75 -5.65 17.69
C GLU A 88 4.94 -5.36 18.97
N ALA A 89 4.22 -4.22 19.00
CA ALA A 89 3.38 -3.84 20.13
C ALA A 89 2.23 -4.83 20.39
N ALA A 90 1.83 -5.60 19.37
CA ALA A 90 0.83 -6.65 19.44
C ALA A 90 1.43 -8.06 19.65
N GLY A 91 2.75 -8.18 19.79
CA GLY A 91 3.43 -9.47 19.94
C GLY A 91 3.57 -10.26 18.64
N SER A 92 3.53 -9.58 17.50
CA SER A 92 3.71 -10.09 16.14
C SER A 92 4.94 -9.42 15.48
N GLU A 93 5.28 -9.81 14.26
CA GLU A 93 6.36 -9.24 13.45
C GLU A 93 5.99 -9.35 11.96
N ILE A 94 6.56 -8.51 11.08
CA ILE A 94 6.64 -8.83 9.64
C ILE A 94 7.79 -9.85 9.44
N GLU A 95 7.53 -11.09 9.88
CA GLU A 95 8.45 -12.21 9.71
C GLU A 95 8.37 -12.83 8.30
N THR A 96 9.16 -13.86 8.03
CA THR A 96 9.32 -14.49 6.70
C THR A 96 8.02 -14.73 5.93
N VAL A 97 6.98 -15.31 6.53
CA VAL A 97 5.70 -15.56 5.86
C VAL A 97 5.02 -14.24 5.50
N ALA A 98 4.99 -13.27 6.42
CA ALA A 98 4.50 -11.93 6.12
C ALA A 98 5.28 -11.27 4.98
N ARG A 99 6.61 -11.40 4.96
CA ARG A 99 7.47 -10.85 3.88
C ARG A 99 7.07 -11.41 2.52
N GLU A 100 6.89 -12.72 2.43
CA GLU A 100 6.52 -13.42 1.19
C GLU A 100 5.12 -13.00 0.72
N VAL A 101 4.14 -12.96 1.63
CA VAL A 101 2.76 -12.56 1.33
C VAL A 101 2.69 -11.11 0.84
N ILE A 102 3.42 -10.19 1.49
CA ILE A 102 3.48 -8.79 1.07
C ILE A 102 4.18 -8.67 -0.29
N ALA A 103 5.28 -9.39 -0.52
CA ALA A 103 5.95 -9.41 -1.82
C ALA A 103 5.04 -9.88 -2.95
N ASP A 104 4.30 -10.96 -2.72
CA ASP A 104 3.35 -11.51 -3.69
C ASP A 104 2.23 -10.51 -4.01
N ASP A 105 1.71 -9.78 -3.01
CA ASP A 105 0.72 -8.73 -3.22
C ASP A 105 1.28 -7.56 -4.04
N PHE A 106 2.51 -7.11 -3.78
CA PHE A 106 3.17 -6.08 -4.60
C PHE A 106 3.38 -6.56 -6.05
N CYS A 107 3.82 -7.80 -6.25
CA CYS A 107 3.97 -8.40 -7.58
C CYS A 107 2.63 -8.52 -8.32
N ALA A 108 1.56 -8.89 -7.61
CA ALA A 108 0.21 -8.97 -8.17
C ALA A 108 -0.30 -7.59 -8.61
N ILE A 109 -0.08 -6.55 -7.80
CA ILE A 109 -0.40 -5.16 -8.14
C ILE A 109 0.37 -4.74 -9.40
N ALA A 110 1.70 -4.88 -9.41
CA ALA A 110 2.54 -4.50 -10.55
C ALA A 110 2.07 -5.17 -11.84
N SER A 111 1.84 -6.49 -11.79
CA SER A 111 1.36 -7.28 -12.92
C SER A 111 -0.01 -6.80 -13.42
N ALA A 112 -0.95 -6.56 -12.50
CA ALA A 112 -2.32 -6.11 -12.84
C ALA A 112 -2.36 -4.73 -13.50
N TYR A 113 -1.35 -3.90 -13.25
CA TYR A 113 -1.20 -2.57 -13.85
C TYR A 113 -0.21 -2.51 -15.02
N GLY A 114 0.17 -3.67 -15.58
CA GLY A 114 0.92 -3.76 -16.83
C GLY A 114 2.43 -3.91 -16.69
N PHE A 115 2.92 -4.22 -15.50
CA PHE A 115 4.34 -4.43 -15.19
C PHE A 115 4.64 -5.88 -14.74
N PRO A 116 4.38 -6.90 -15.59
CA PRO A 116 4.50 -8.31 -15.21
C PRO A 116 5.94 -8.78 -14.97
N ASN A 117 6.93 -7.98 -15.39
CA ASN A 117 8.36 -8.27 -15.21
C ASN A 117 9.02 -7.29 -14.22
N ALA A 118 8.22 -6.64 -13.36
CA ALA A 118 8.77 -5.85 -12.28
C ALA A 118 9.61 -6.74 -11.35
N ASP A 119 10.73 -6.21 -10.89
CA ASP A 119 11.62 -6.91 -9.96
C ASP A 119 11.06 -6.79 -8.55
N SER A 120 10.84 -7.93 -7.89
CA SER A 120 10.31 -7.98 -6.53
C SER A 120 11.20 -7.27 -5.51
N GLU A 121 12.52 -7.29 -5.70
CA GLU A 121 13.45 -6.59 -4.80
C GLU A 121 13.31 -5.06 -4.95
N GLU A 122 13.12 -4.57 -6.17
CA GLU A 122 12.89 -3.15 -6.44
C GLU A 122 11.50 -2.67 -6.02
N LEU A 123 10.46 -3.50 -6.18
CA LEU A 123 9.11 -3.22 -5.69
C LEU A 123 9.12 -2.96 -4.18
N LEU A 124 9.91 -3.73 -3.44
CA LEU A 124 10.06 -3.66 -1.99
C LEU A 124 11.34 -2.91 -1.55
N ALA A 125 11.92 -2.08 -2.43
CA ALA A 125 13.13 -1.35 -2.11
C ALA A 125 12.92 -0.44 -0.89
N GLY A 126 13.88 -0.46 0.04
CA GLY A 126 13.84 0.34 1.27
C GLY A 126 13.03 -0.29 2.41
N ARG A 127 12.63 -1.56 2.33
CA ARG A 127 12.06 -2.28 3.47
C ARG A 127 13.09 -2.41 4.60
N ASP A 128 12.64 -2.21 5.84
CA ASP A 128 13.43 -2.39 7.06
C ASP A 128 13.00 -3.63 7.86
N TRP A 129 11.97 -4.32 7.38
CA TRP A 129 11.47 -5.59 7.89
C TRP A 129 12.05 -6.77 7.13
#